data_AF-A0A1Y2F9H0-F1
#
_entry.id   AF-A0A1Y2F9H0-F1
#
_cell.length_a   1.000
_cell.length_b   1.000
_cell.length_c   1.000
_cell.angle_alpha   90.00
_cell.angle_beta   90.00
_cell.angle_gamma   90.00
#
_symmetry.space_group_name_H-M   'P 1'
#
loop_
_entity.id
_entity.type
_entity.pdbx_description
1 polymer ?
#
loop_
_entity_poly.entity_id
_entity_poly.type
_entity_poly.pdbx_seq_one_letter_code
_entity_poly.pdbx_strand_id
1 'polypeptide(L)'
;MKFTALIASSILTTCALASSCHPNYDCCNGCDVYYTDDEGEWGIQNNNWCFINDANCHPSNVCKFEAIGYPCCSHCNIVYTDDSGNWGIENDDWCGIRDNCGGNTPSSSSTTTTTTTTTTTKKTYPTVAPSFFSSGNIYSNSQYQSEVQSSINKLSGELQQQASRVKYTPTAVWLAWYGAPNEVPKHLGAAGGNTAVFIMYWIPTRDCNSNASQGGASDLNSYKNYVDSVYNTFRSNGNSRIVIVIEPDTIGNIVTSQGNENCRRTAIIHKEALAYAVNKFGSLNNVQVYLDAGHSQWLTGYEDETAAIIKEILDMAPQGKIRGFSTNISNFQPVQREYEYHTRLYDALEKVGISNMRFIVDTSRNGVDISEAFAKTKTWCNFVGTGFGERPKGNPDPINMPLLDAYMWLKPPAESDGSSQGMRADPVCARPDSLPGAPEAGQWFHDYFVQLLRNANPKF
;
A
#
# COMPACT_ATOMS: atom_id res chain seq x y z
N MET A 1 -6.62 -25.99 -68.98
CA MET A 1 -7.71 -26.95 -68.69
C MET A 1 -8.60 -26.33 -67.61
N LYS A 2 -9.91 -26.38 -67.82
CA LYS A 2 -10.97 -25.91 -66.91
C LYS A 2 -11.09 -26.84 -65.69
N PHE A 3 -11.55 -26.32 -64.55
CA PHE A 3 -12.72 -26.76 -63.73
C PHE A 3 -12.66 -26.03 -62.36
N THR A 4 -13.36 -24.91 -62.16
CA THR A 4 -14.70 -24.71 -61.52
C THR A 4 -14.94 -25.36 -60.14
N ALA A 5 -15.05 -24.48 -59.12
CA ALA A 5 -16.09 -24.31 -58.08
C ALA A 5 -16.46 -25.45 -57.11
N LEU A 6 -16.50 -25.16 -55.79
CA LEU A 6 -17.74 -24.97 -55.02
C LEU A 6 -17.51 -24.58 -53.54
N ILE A 7 -18.44 -23.77 -53.04
CA ILE A 7 -18.60 -23.21 -51.70
C ILE A 7 -19.20 -24.25 -50.74
N ALA A 8 -18.82 -24.24 -49.46
CA ALA A 8 -19.70 -24.65 -48.37
C ALA A 8 -19.30 -23.97 -47.05
N SER A 9 -20.14 -23.04 -46.59
CA SER A 9 -20.28 -22.69 -45.17
C SER A 9 -21.11 -23.78 -44.49
N SER A 10 -20.71 -24.24 -43.30
CA SER A 10 -21.60 -24.94 -42.36
C SER A 10 -21.09 -24.85 -40.93
N ILE A 11 -21.90 -24.19 -40.10
CA ILE A 11 -21.91 -24.15 -38.63
C ILE A 11 -22.31 -25.52 -38.08
N LEU A 12 -21.66 -26.00 -37.00
CA LEU A 12 -22.23 -26.85 -35.92
C LEU A 12 -21.18 -26.94 -34.77
N THR A 13 -21.39 -26.28 -33.62
CA THR A 13 -22.08 -26.72 -32.39
C THR A 13 -21.22 -27.59 -31.46
N THR A 14 -21.03 -27.05 -30.26
CA THR A 14 -20.49 -27.55 -28.97
C THR A 14 -20.39 -29.06 -28.72
N CYS A 15 -19.31 -29.48 -28.06
CA CYS A 15 -19.37 -30.53 -27.04
C CYS A 15 -18.47 -30.14 -25.85
N ALA A 16 -19.10 -29.62 -24.79
CA ALA A 16 -18.59 -29.85 -23.45
C ALA A 16 -18.74 -31.35 -23.20
N LEU A 17 -17.62 -32.06 -23.07
CA LEU A 17 -17.65 -33.46 -22.63
C LEU A 17 -17.54 -33.48 -21.11
N ALA A 18 -18.58 -34.03 -20.51
CA ALA A 18 -18.62 -34.40 -19.12
C ALA A 18 -17.54 -35.45 -18.79
N SER A 19 -16.81 -35.23 -17.69
CA SER A 19 -16.58 -36.19 -16.60
C SER A 19 -16.47 -37.68 -17.01
N SER A 20 -15.52 -38.03 -17.88
CA SER A 20 -15.14 -39.42 -18.17
C SER A 20 -13.66 -39.49 -18.58
N CYS A 21 -13.01 -40.64 -18.32
CA CYS A 21 -11.55 -40.76 -18.43
C CYS A 21 -11.00 -40.43 -19.81
N HIS A 22 -9.77 -39.93 -19.83
CA HIS A 22 -9.09 -39.50 -21.05
C HIS A 22 -8.83 -40.66 -22.03
N PRO A 23 -9.08 -40.52 -23.34
CA PRO A 23 -9.01 -41.61 -24.32
C PRO A 23 -7.62 -42.22 -24.52
N ASN A 24 -6.55 -41.50 -24.16
CA ASN A 24 -5.15 -41.92 -24.37
C ASN A 24 -4.38 -42.27 -23.08
N TYR A 25 -5.01 -42.17 -21.90
CA TYR A 25 -4.35 -42.42 -20.61
C TYR A 25 -5.27 -43.21 -19.67
N ASP A 26 -4.69 -44.05 -18.80
CA ASP A 26 -5.46 -44.85 -17.85
C ASP A 26 -6.19 -43.95 -16.83
N CYS A 27 -7.35 -44.39 -16.34
CA CYS A 27 -8.03 -43.71 -15.23
C CYS A 27 -7.25 -43.92 -13.92
N CYS A 28 -7.10 -42.89 -13.10
CA CYS A 28 -6.57 -43.07 -11.75
C CYS A 28 -7.55 -43.87 -10.87
N ASN A 29 -7.04 -44.83 -10.09
CA ASN A 29 -7.80 -45.53 -9.05
C ASN A 29 -8.02 -44.70 -7.76
N GLY A 30 -7.38 -43.53 -7.67
CA GLY A 30 -7.41 -42.63 -6.51
C GLY A 30 -7.52 -41.18 -6.97
N CYS A 31 -7.69 -40.27 -6.02
CA CYS A 31 -8.16 -38.90 -6.28
C CYS A 31 -7.11 -37.83 -5.98
N ASP A 32 -5.85 -38.23 -5.83
CA ASP A 32 -4.74 -37.32 -5.53
C ASP A 32 -4.30 -36.60 -6.81
N VAL A 33 -4.63 -35.32 -6.90
CA VAL A 33 -4.27 -34.45 -8.03
C VAL A 33 -2.79 -34.06 -7.94
N TYR A 34 -2.03 -34.40 -8.95
CA TYR A 34 -0.62 -34.02 -9.10
C TYR A 34 -0.44 -32.83 -10.05
N TYR A 35 -1.31 -32.70 -11.06
CA TYR A 35 -1.25 -31.65 -12.08
C TYR A 35 -2.65 -31.41 -12.69
N THR A 36 -2.93 -30.19 -13.13
CA THR A 36 -4.20 -29.82 -13.77
C THR A 36 -3.93 -28.95 -14.99
N ASP A 37 -4.60 -29.24 -16.09
CA ASP A 37 -4.54 -28.49 -17.35
C ASP A 37 -5.94 -28.30 -17.96
N ASP A 38 -6.00 -27.88 -19.23
CA ASP A 38 -7.23 -27.67 -19.97
C ASP A 38 -7.96 -28.96 -20.37
N GLU A 39 -7.32 -30.13 -20.24
CA GLU A 39 -7.94 -31.43 -20.44
C GLU A 39 -8.54 -31.98 -19.13
N GLY A 40 -7.93 -31.70 -17.97
CA GLY A 40 -8.52 -31.96 -16.65
C GLY A 40 -7.51 -32.21 -15.53
N GLU A 41 -7.91 -32.99 -14.52
CA GLU A 41 -7.05 -33.33 -13.36
C GLU A 41 -6.28 -34.63 -13.62
N TRP A 42 -4.99 -34.63 -13.25
CA TRP A 42 -4.06 -35.72 -13.51
C TRP A 42 -3.40 -36.21 -12.22
N GLY A 43 -3.26 -37.52 -12.09
CA GLY A 43 -2.56 -38.18 -10.99
C GLY A 43 -1.38 -39.02 -11.48
N ILE A 44 -0.59 -39.55 -10.54
CA ILE A 44 0.50 -40.47 -10.82
C ILE A 44 0.26 -41.80 -10.10
N GLN A 45 0.17 -42.91 -10.85
CA GLN A 45 0.05 -44.25 -10.30
C GLN A 45 1.08 -45.19 -10.92
N ASN A 46 1.79 -45.95 -10.07
CA ASN A 46 2.87 -46.85 -10.49
C ASN A 46 3.90 -46.17 -11.42
N ASN A 47 4.26 -44.91 -11.12
CA ASN A 47 5.15 -44.06 -11.92
C ASN A 47 4.64 -43.64 -13.33
N ASN A 48 3.36 -43.85 -13.65
CA ASN A 48 2.76 -43.40 -14.90
C ASN A 48 1.66 -42.35 -14.66
N TRP A 49 1.47 -41.47 -15.64
CA TRP A 49 0.37 -40.51 -15.66
C TRP A 49 -0.96 -41.23 -15.85
N CYS A 50 -1.94 -40.85 -15.03
CA CYS A 50 -3.32 -41.28 -15.15
C CYS A 50 -4.24 -40.07 -15.07
N PHE A 51 -5.39 -40.16 -15.72
CA PHE A 51 -6.40 -39.11 -15.71
C PHE A 51 -7.40 -39.35 -14.58
N ILE A 52 -7.69 -38.33 -13.78
CA ILE A 52 -8.57 -38.44 -12.62
C ILE A 52 -10.02 -38.40 -13.10
N ASN A 53 -10.77 -39.45 -12.77
CA ASN A 53 -12.18 -39.50 -13.09
C ASN A 53 -12.97 -38.70 -12.05
N ASP A 54 -13.33 -37.49 -12.45
CA ASP A 54 -14.12 -36.53 -11.68
C ASP A 54 -15.42 -37.15 -11.11
N ALA A 55 -16.12 -38.01 -11.86
CA ALA A 55 -17.34 -38.68 -11.37
C ALA A 55 -17.08 -39.67 -10.21
N ASN A 56 -15.88 -40.25 -10.13
CA ASN A 56 -15.50 -41.19 -9.07
C ASN A 56 -14.84 -40.49 -7.87
N CYS A 57 -14.16 -39.38 -8.11
CA CYS A 57 -13.36 -38.67 -7.13
C CYS A 57 -14.07 -37.49 -6.49
N HIS A 58 -15.01 -36.89 -7.23
CA HIS A 58 -15.83 -35.77 -6.81
C HIS A 58 -17.31 -36.13 -7.00
N PRO A 59 -17.84 -37.13 -6.26
CA PRO A 59 -19.26 -37.44 -6.33
C PRO A 59 -20.07 -36.18 -5.94
N SER A 60 -21.10 -35.89 -6.74
CA SER A 60 -21.85 -34.63 -6.83
C SER A 60 -22.71 -34.26 -5.60
N ASN A 61 -22.20 -34.50 -4.39
CA ASN A 61 -22.76 -34.10 -3.11
C ASN A 61 -21.70 -33.63 -2.10
N VAL A 62 -20.43 -33.48 -2.51
CA VAL A 62 -19.33 -33.09 -1.60
C VAL A 62 -19.05 -31.60 -1.72
N CYS A 63 -18.99 -30.94 -0.57
CA CYS A 63 -18.56 -29.54 -0.49
C CYS A 63 -17.05 -29.44 -0.65
N LYS A 64 -16.55 -29.27 -1.89
CA LYS A 64 -15.10 -29.14 -2.13
C LYS A 64 -14.44 -27.94 -1.45
N PHE A 65 -15.24 -26.96 -1.01
CA PHE A 65 -14.78 -25.73 -0.39
C PHE A 65 -14.39 -25.88 1.09
N GLU A 66 -14.87 -26.94 1.78
CA GLU A 66 -14.46 -27.21 3.16
C GLU A 66 -12.96 -27.55 3.25
N ALA A 67 -12.40 -28.18 2.21
CA ALA A 67 -10.98 -28.52 2.13
C ALA A 67 -10.07 -27.29 2.06
N ILE A 68 -10.59 -26.15 1.61
CA ILE A 68 -9.88 -24.86 1.56
C ILE A 68 -10.37 -23.89 2.65
N GLY A 69 -11.12 -24.39 3.65
CA GLY A 69 -11.49 -23.65 4.85
C GLY A 69 -12.80 -22.87 4.79
N TYR A 70 -13.66 -23.12 3.80
CA TYR A 70 -14.93 -22.40 3.61
C TYR A 70 -16.15 -23.33 3.72
N PRO A 71 -17.23 -22.93 4.42
CA PRO A 71 -18.44 -23.73 4.53
C PRO A 71 -19.19 -23.80 3.20
N CYS A 72 -20.09 -24.76 3.03
CA CYS A 72 -20.98 -24.79 1.85
C CYS A 72 -22.26 -24.02 2.05
N CYS A 73 -22.70 -23.35 0.98
CA CYS A 73 -23.97 -22.63 1.00
C CYS A 73 -25.15 -23.60 1.08
N SER A 74 -26.15 -23.29 1.90
CA SER A 74 -27.44 -23.99 1.97
C SER A 74 -28.30 -23.80 0.71
N HIS A 75 -27.92 -22.85 -0.15
CA HIS A 75 -28.61 -22.48 -1.37
C HIS A 75 -27.72 -22.57 -2.62
N CYS A 76 -28.34 -22.47 -3.78
CA CYS A 76 -27.69 -22.55 -5.09
C CYS A 76 -27.45 -21.20 -5.77
N ASN A 77 -27.48 -20.10 -5.01
CA ASN A 77 -27.28 -18.77 -5.56
C ASN A 77 -25.79 -18.44 -5.72
N ILE A 78 -25.31 -18.50 -6.96
CA ILE A 78 -23.93 -18.19 -7.32
C ILE A 78 -23.78 -16.67 -7.45
N VAL A 79 -22.88 -16.09 -6.67
CA VAL A 79 -22.55 -14.64 -6.71
C VAL A 79 -21.17 -14.37 -7.29
N TYR A 80 -20.30 -15.38 -7.34
CA TYR A 80 -18.93 -15.28 -7.84
C TYR A 80 -18.42 -16.66 -8.29
N THR A 81 -17.53 -16.69 -9.28
CA THR A 81 -16.91 -17.93 -9.78
C THR A 81 -15.44 -17.66 -10.05
N ASP A 82 -14.57 -18.53 -9.54
CA ASP A 82 -13.13 -18.52 -9.80
C ASP A 82 -12.61 -19.94 -10.09
N ASP A 83 -11.28 -20.09 -10.11
CA ASP A 83 -10.61 -21.37 -10.37
C ASP A 83 -10.92 -22.45 -9.31
N SER A 84 -11.38 -22.06 -8.10
CA SER A 84 -11.80 -22.99 -7.04
C SER A 84 -13.26 -23.44 -7.22
N GLY A 85 -14.09 -22.64 -7.90
CA GLY A 85 -15.44 -22.99 -8.32
C GLY A 85 -16.46 -21.88 -8.09
N ASN A 86 -17.73 -22.27 -7.90
CA ASN A 86 -18.84 -21.34 -7.70
C ASN A 86 -19.01 -20.99 -6.22
N TRP A 87 -19.23 -19.72 -5.92
CA TRP A 87 -19.31 -19.16 -4.58
C TRP A 87 -20.64 -18.43 -4.35
N GLY A 88 -21.13 -18.52 -3.12
CA GLY A 88 -22.27 -17.78 -2.59
C GLY A 88 -21.90 -17.02 -1.34
N ILE A 89 -22.85 -16.28 -0.80
CA ILE A 89 -22.73 -15.61 0.50
C ILE A 89 -23.92 -16.03 1.36
N GLU A 90 -23.64 -16.55 2.55
CA GLU A 90 -24.64 -16.97 3.54
C GLU A 90 -24.24 -16.43 4.91
N ASN A 91 -25.17 -15.77 5.61
CA ASN A 91 -24.92 -15.10 6.90
C ASN A 91 -23.73 -14.12 6.89
N ASP A 92 -23.57 -13.35 5.81
CA ASP A 92 -22.46 -12.40 5.57
C ASP A 92 -21.06 -13.05 5.40
N ASP A 93 -20.96 -14.38 5.32
CA ASP A 93 -19.71 -15.11 5.08
C ASP A 93 -19.69 -15.79 3.71
N TRP A 94 -18.48 -15.95 3.15
CA TRP A 94 -18.26 -16.69 1.90
C TRP A 94 -18.54 -18.18 2.10
N CYS A 95 -19.32 -18.75 1.18
CA CYS A 95 -19.60 -20.17 1.16
C CYS A 95 -19.46 -20.75 -0.26
N GLY A 96 -19.07 -22.01 -0.34
CA GLY A 96 -18.97 -22.74 -1.59
C GLY A 96 -20.32 -23.22 -2.10
N ILE A 97 -20.62 -23.04 -3.39
CA ILE A 97 -21.85 -23.56 -4.01
C ILE A 97 -21.64 -25.03 -4.37
N ARG A 98 -22.55 -25.88 -3.90
CA ARG A 98 -22.53 -27.32 -4.19
C ARG A 98 -22.75 -27.57 -5.69
N ASP A 99 -22.06 -28.56 -6.24
CA ASP A 99 -22.12 -28.87 -7.67
C ASP A 99 -23.50 -29.42 -8.12
N ASN A 100 -24.36 -29.85 -7.19
CA ASN A 100 -25.74 -30.29 -7.47
C ASN A 100 -26.72 -29.15 -7.75
N CYS A 101 -26.25 -27.90 -7.77
CA CYS A 101 -27.03 -26.70 -8.05
C CYS A 101 -27.38 -26.50 -9.55
N GLY A 102 -27.70 -27.60 -10.24
CA GLY A 102 -28.10 -27.62 -11.65
C GLY A 102 -29.35 -28.47 -11.88
N GLY A 103 -30.52 -27.84 -11.89
CA GLY A 103 -31.74 -28.47 -12.40
C GLY A 103 -33.04 -27.95 -11.80
N ASN A 104 -33.87 -27.35 -12.66
CA ASN A 104 -35.31 -27.07 -12.52
C ASN A 104 -35.74 -25.79 -11.79
N THR A 105 -35.98 -24.76 -12.61
CA THR A 105 -37.02 -23.75 -12.38
C THR A 105 -38.39 -24.40 -12.19
N PRO A 106 -39.17 -23.97 -11.18
CA PRO A 106 -40.47 -23.39 -11.52
C PRO A 106 -40.96 -22.23 -10.63
N SER A 107 -41.64 -21.30 -11.32
CA SER A 107 -42.86 -20.55 -10.97
C SER A 107 -42.91 -19.66 -9.73
N SER A 108 -43.14 -18.36 -10.02
CA SER A 108 -43.76 -17.36 -9.17
C SER A 108 -44.84 -17.91 -8.23
N SER A 109 -44.66 -17.65 -6.95
CA SER A 109 -45.75 -17.37 -6.02
C SER A 109 -45.36 -16.14 -5.20
N SER A 110 -46.19 -15.11 -5.34
CA SER A 110 -46.09 -13.84 -4.64
C SER A 110 -46.35 -14.04 -3.16
N THR A 111 -45.30 -13.89 -2.34
CA THR A 111 -45.46 -13.61 -0.91
C THR A 111 -44.72 -12.33 -0.62
N THR A 112 -45.49 -11.28 -0.37
CA THR A 112 -45.05 -9.95 0.04
C THR A 112 -44.19 -10.06 1.29
N THR A 113 -42.87 -10.10 1.11
CA THR A 113 -41.90 -9.85 2.16
C THR A 113 -41.10 -8.65 1.70
N THR A 114 -41.11 -7.61 2.53
CA THR A 114 -40.37 -6.37 2.32
C THR A 114 -38.89 -6.67 2.38
N THR A 115 -38.31 -7.16 1.29
CA THR A 115 -36.87 -7.34 1.13
C THR A 115 -36.29 -6.02 0.68
N THR A 116 -35.72 -5.28 1.64
CA THR A 116 -34.85 -4.14 1.37
C THR A 116 -33.75 -4.60 0.42
N THR A 117 -33.83 -4.20 -0.85
CA THR A 117 -32.79 -4.47 -1.84
C THR A 117 -31.58 -3.62 -1.47
N THR A 118 -30.64 -4.18 -0.70
CA THR A 118 -29.35 -3.53 -0.48
C THR A 118 -28.56 -3.64 -1.78
N THR A 119 -28.74 -2.64 -2.63
CA THR A 119 -27.87 -2.43 -3.77
C THR A 119 -26.50 -2.08 -3.19
N THR A 120 -25.53 -3.00 -3.17
CA THR A 120 -24.13 -2.63 -2.89
C THR A 120 -23.60 -1.87 -4.08
N THR A 121 -24.02 -0.60 -4.20
CA THR A 121 -23.37 0.36 -5.06
C THR A 121 -21.92 0.49 -4.61
N LYS A 122 -20.96 0.07 -5.46
CA LYS A 122 -19.54 0.36 -5.25
C LYS A 122 -19.42 1.85 -4.94
N LYS A 123 -18.92 2.20 -3.75
CA LYS A 123 -18.87 3.59 -3.29
C LYS A 123 -18.13 4.44 -4.35
N THR A 124 -18.84 5.41 -4.91
CA THR A 124 -18.26 6.33 -5.88
C THR A 124 -17.65 7.51 -5.13
N TYR A 125 -16.38 7.81 -5.41
CA TYR A 125 -15.71 8.95 -4.82
C TYR A 125 -15.82 10.18 -5.72
N PRO A 126 -15.91 11.40 -5.17
CA PRO A 126 -15.96 12.62 -5.96
C PRO A 126 -14.78 12.71 -6.92
N THR A 127 -14.93 13.32 -8.09
CA THR A 127 -13.78 13.66 -8.93
C THR A 127 -13.13 14.93 -8.37
N VAL A 128 -11.79 14.94 -8.23
CA VAL A 128 -11.03 16.10 -7.74
C VAL A 128 -10.02 16.55 -8.78
N ALA A 129 -9.44 17.74 -8.62
CA ALA A 129 -8.36 18.23 -9.48
C ALA A 129 -7.21 17.20 -9.57
N PRO A 130 -6.50 17.07 -10.70
CA PRO A 130 -5.39 16.12 -10.81
C PRO A 130 -4.30 16.39 -9.77
N SER A 131 -3.74 15.33 -9.19
CA SER A 131 -2.54 15.43 -8.36
C SER A 131 -1.33 15.83 -9.22
N PHE A 132 -0.32 16.49 -8.64
CA PHE A 132 0.95 16.76 -9.30
C PHE A 132 1.69 15.47 -9.72
N PHE A 133 1.37 14.33 -9.10
CA PHE A 133 1.85 13.01 -9.53
C PHE A 133 1.27 12.56 -10.88
N SER A 134 0.12 13.09 -11.30
CA SER A 134 -0.55 12.71 -12.56
C SER A 134 0.27 12.99 -13.81
N SER A 135 1.29 13.85 -13.70
CA SER A 135 2.20 14.15 -14.81
C SER A 135 3.21 13.04 -15.10
N GLY A 136 3.39 12.08 -14.18
CA GLY A 136 4.41 11.03 -14.24
C GLY A 136 5.86 11.51 -14.02
N ASN A 137 6.10 12.81 -14.01
CA ASN A 137 7.44 13.39 -13.92
C ASN A 137 7.76 13.79 -12.47
N ILE A 138 8.43 12.91 -11.72
CA ILE A 138 8.83 13.13 -10.34
C ILE A 138 10.35 13.35 -10.29
N TYR A 139 10.77 14.34 -9.51
CA TYR A 139 12.17 14.68 -9.35
C TYR A 139 12.96 13.56 -8.64
N SER A 140 13.96 13.00 -9.32
CA SER A 140 14.97 12.12 -8.71
C SER A 140 16.11 12.98 -8.15
N ASN A 141 16.24 13.01 -6.82
CA ASN A 141 17.19 13.89 -6.15
C ASN A 141 18.63 13.34 -6.17
N SER A 142 19.60 14.25 -6.23
CA SER A 142 21.03 13.88 -6.34
C SER A 142 21.61 13.22 -5.10
N GLN A 143 21.00 13.41 -3.92
CA GLN A 143 21.48 12.83 -2.67
C GLN A 143 21.29 11.31 -2.71
N TYR A 144 20.06 10.86 -2.96
CA TYR A 144 19.76 9.43 -3.07
C TYR A 144 20.54 8.77 -4.23
N GLN A 145 20.69 9.46 -5.36
CA GLN A 145 21.54 8.98 -6.46
C GLN A 145 22.99 8.73 -6.03
N SER A 146 23.54 9.57 -5.14
CA SER A 146 24.91 9.45 -4.65
C SER A 146 25.05 8.30 -3.64
N GLU A 147 24.05 8.09 -2.80
CA GLU A 147 24.01 6.97 -1.86
C GLU A 147 23.90 5.63 -2.59
N VAL A 148 23.00 5.52 -3.57
CA VAL A 148 22.91 4.33 -4.43
C VAL A 148 24.21 4.12 -5.21
N GLN A 149 24.85 5.18 -5.70
CA GLN A 149 26.16 5.07 -6.37
C GLN A 149 27.22 4.48 -5.43
N SER A 150 27.20 4.81 -4.14
CA SER A 150 28.12 4.22 -3.15
C SER A 150 27.94 2.70 -3.03
N SER A 151 26.72 2.18 -3.18
CA SER A 151 26.43 0.76 -3.24
C SER A 151 26.81 0.14 -4.58
N ILE A 152 26.55 0.81 -5.71
CA ILE A 152 26.94 0.33 -7.05
C ILE A 152 28.45 0.05 -7.12
N ASN A 153 29.27 0.89 -6.49
CA ASN A 153 30.72 0.73 -6.45
C ASN A 153 31.19 -0.50 -5.66
N LYS A 154 30.33 -1.08 -4.80
CA LYS A 154 30.60 -2.26 -3.98
C LYS A 154 29.99 -3.54 -4.55
N LEU A 155 29.13 -3.41 -5.57
CA LEU A 155 28.40 -4.53 -6.18
C LEU A 155 29.02 -4.95 -7.50
N SER A 156 28.71 -6.18 -7.93
CA SER A 156 29.07 -6.70 -9.25
C SER A 156 27.92 -7.54 -9.82
N GLY A 157 27.99 -7.88 -11.11
CA GLY A 157 27.02 -8.75 -11.76
C GLY A 157 25.59 -8.19 -11.74
N GLU A 158 24.62 -9.08 -11.54
CA GLU A 158 23.19 -8.74 -11.57
C GLU A 158 22.80 -7.69 -10.55
N LEU A 159 23.31 -7.78 -9.31
CA LEU A 159 22.99 -6.81 -8.25
C LEU A 159 23.47 -5.39 -8.61
N GLN A 160 24.61 -5.25 -9.28
CA GLN A 160 25.09 -3.95 -9.74
C GLN A 160 24.20 -3.35 -10.83
N GLN A 161 23.69 -4.20 -11.74
CA GLN A 161 22.77 -3.77 -12.79
C GLN A 161 21.42 -3.33 -12.20
N GLN A 162 20.87 -4.10 -11.25
CA GLN A 162 19.65 -3.75 -10.54
C GLN A 162 19.82 -2.45 -9.75
N ALA A 163 20.92 -2.30 -9.00
CA ALA A 163 21.25 -1.07 -8.28
C ALA A 163 21.34 0.16 -9.21
N SER A 164 21.86 -0.02 -10.43
CA SER A 164 21.93 1.05 -11.44
C SER A 164 20.54 1.52 -11.89
N ARG A 165 19.55 0.63 -11.90
CA ARG A 165 18.13 0.99 -12.18
C ARG A 165 17.51 1.73 -10.99
N VAL A 166 17.84 1.34 -9.75
CA VAL A 166 17.36 2.04 -8.53
C VAL A 166 17.83 3.49 -8.48
N LYS A 167 19.06 3.77 -8.95
CA LYS A 167 19.72 5.07 -8.79
C LYS A 167 18.83 6.25 -9.19
N TYR A 168 18.06 6.12 -10.26
CA TYR A 168 17.23 7.20 -10.78
C TYR A 168 15.76 7.12 -10.37
N THR A 169 15.39 6.16 -9.51
CA THR A 169 14.04 6.10 -8.95
C THR A 169 13.81 7.32 -8.06
N PRO A 170 12.70 8.06 -8.23
CA PRO A 170 12.40 9.23 -7.40
C PRO A 170 12.20 8.88 -5.92
N THR A 171 12.81 9.65 -5.02
CA THR A 171 12.59 9.58 -3.57
C THR A 171 12.29 10.96 -3.02
N ALA A 172 11.50 11.01 -1.94
CA ALA A 172 11.24 12.28 -1.25
C ALA A 172 12.51 12.84 -0.58
N VAL A 173 12.58 14.16 -0.48
CA VAL A 173 13.67 14.88 0.19
C VAL A 173 13.26 15.20 1.63
N TRP A 174 14.04 14.72 2.61
CA TRP A 174 13.72 14.88 4.03
C TRP A 174 14.28 16.18 4.61
N LEU A 175 13.38 17.07 5.02
CA LEU A 175 13.67 18.26 5.79
C LEU A 175 13.62 17.90 7.29
N ALA A 176 14.66 17.19 7.74
CA ALA A 176 14.69 16.51 9.04
C ALA A 176 15.71 17.07 10.05
N TRP A 177 16.38 18.17 9.70
CA TRP A 177 17.38 18.83 10.54
C TRP A 177 17.31 20.37 10.39
N TYR A 178 17.88 21.10 11.34
CA TYR A 178 17.76 22.57 11.45
C TYR A 178 18.11 23.33 10.16
N GLY A 179 19.16 22.91 9.45
CA GLY A 179 19.64 23.59 8.25
C GLY A 179 19.02 23.13 6.94
N ALA A 180 18.15 22.11 6.95
CA ALA A 180 17.53 21.58 5.72
C ALA A 180 16.74 22.61 4.89
N PRO A 181 16.13 23.68 5.46
CA PRO A 181 15.48 24.71 4.64
C PRO A 181 16.44 25.38 3.64
N ASN A 182 17.74 25.43 3.94
CA ASN A 182 18.76 25.98 3.04
C ASN A 182 19.03 25.08 1.82
N GLU A 183 18.60 23.83 1.84
CA GLU A 183 18.76 22.88 0.73
C GLU A 183 17.60 22.99 -0.28
N VAL A 184 16.44 23.48 0.15
CA VAL A 184 15.22 23.57 -0.68
C VAL A 184 15.45 24.30 -2.01
N PRO A 185 16.14 25.47 -2.08
CA PRO A 185 16.39 26.13 -3.35
C PRO A 185 17.16 25.27 -4.36
N LYS A 186 18.14 24.48 -3.89
CA LYS A 186 18.92 23.57 -4.74
C LYS A 186 18.03 22.48 -5.33
N HIS A 187 17.16 21.88 -4.52
CA HIS A 187 16.25 20.82 -4.99
C HIS A 187 15.23 21.36 -5.99
N LEU A 188 14.63 22.52 -5.73
CA LEU A 188 13.67 23.13 -6.67
C LEU A 188 14.34 23.54 -7.99
N GLY A 189 15.55 24.09 -7.93
CA GLY A 189 16.33 24.41 -9.13
C GLY A 189 16.66 23.16 -9.97
N ALA A 190 17.05 22.07 -9.32
CA ALA A 190 17.36 20.80 -9.99
C ALA A 190 16.12 20.04 -10.49
N ALA A 191 14.95 20.24 -9.86
CA ALA A 191 13.71 19.59 -10.28
C ALA A 191 13.27 20.01 -11.68
N GLY A 192 13.58 21.24 -12.11
CA GLY A 192 13.39 21.66 -13.51
C GLY A 192 11.95 21.54 -14.02
N GLY A 193 10.95 21.68 -13.14
CA GLY A 193 9.53 21.51 -13.45
C GLY A 193 8.96 20.11 -13.16
N ASN A 194 9.81 19.13 -12.83
CA ASN A 194 9.36 17.86 -12.26
C ASN A 194 8.76 18.09 -10.87
N THR A 195 7.85 17.22 -10.45
CA THR A 195 7.24 17.28 -9.12
C THR A 195 8.31 16.97 -8.07
N ALA A 196 8.63 17.96 -7.24
CA ALA A 196 9.52 17.79 -6.10
C ALA A 196 8.71 17.39 -4.85
N VAL A 197 9.09 16.28 -4.22
CA VAL A 197 8.42 15.74 -3.04
C VAL A 197 9.31 15.97 -1.82
N PHE A 198 8.80 16.67 -0.82
CA PHE A 198 9.48 16.94 0.44
C PHE A 198 8.76 16.26 1.60
N ILE A 199 9.51 15.75 2.57
CA ILE A 199 9.00 15.37 3.89
C ILE A 199 9.46 16.43 4.87
N MET A 200 8.53 17.16 5.49
CA MET A 200 8.87 17.98 6.64
C MET A 200 8.81 17.11 7.88
N TYR A 201 9.93 17.00 8.60
CA TYR A 201 10.06 16.13 9.76
C TYR A 201 10.90 16.80 10.84
N TRP A 202 10.42 17.93 11.37
CA TRP A 202 11.15 18.73 12.35
C TRP A 202 10.29 19.23 13.51
N ILE A 203 9.15 18.58 13.77
CA ILE A 203 8.24 18.92 14.87
C ILE A 203 8.95 18.95 16.23
N PRO A 204 8.58 19.85 17.16
CA PRO A 204 9.15 19.87 18.50
C PRO A 204 8.95 18.52 19.20
N THR A 205 9.94 18.05 19.96
CA THR A 205 9.87 16.77 20.70
C THR A 205 9.35 15.61 19.83
N ARG A 206 9.97 15.46 18.64
CA ARG A 206 9.53 14.64 17.49
C ARG A 206 9.08 13.23 17.84
N ASP A 207 9.77 12.57 18.77
CA ASP A 207 9.44 11.23 19.22
C ASP A 207 9.20 11.19 20.72
N CYS A 208 7.94 11.37 21.15
CA CYS A 208 7.59 11.13 22.56
C CYS A 208 7.65 9.63 22.94
N ASN A 209 7.78 8.72 21.95
CA ASN A 209 7.67 7.27 22.10
C ASN A 209 8.88 6.45 21.59
N SER A 210 9.91 7.06 20.96
CA SER A 210 11.10 6.34 20.45
C SER A 210 12.37 7.18 20.63
N ASN A 211 13.53 6.49 20.68
CA ASN A 211 14.83 7.13 20.85
C ASN A 211 15.63 7.28 19.54
N ALA A 212 15.36 6.48 18.51
CA ALA A 212 16.20 6.44 17.30
C ALA A 212 16.14 7.74 16.47
N SER A 213 14.97 8.33 16.36
CA SER A 213 14.71 9.53 15.56
C SER A 213 14.63 10.81 16.41
N GLN A 214 15.17 10.80 17.64
CA GLN A 214 15.23 11.98 18.50
C GLN A 214 15.82 13.21 17.78
N GLY A 215 15.10 14.31 17.84
CA GLY A 215 15.41 15.55 17.14
C GLY A 215 14.21 16.50 17.17
N GLY A 216 14.17 17.40 16.19
CA GLY A 216 13.11 18.41 16.06
C GLY A 216 13.46 19.75 16.69
N ALA A 217 12.54 20.70 16.53
CA ALA A 217 12.68 22.05 17.06
C ALA A 217 12.74 22.06 18.60
N SER A 218 13.43 23.06 19.18
CA SER A 218 13.46 23.25 20.64
C SER A 218 12.10 23.62 21.23
N ASP A 219 11.25 24.26 20.44
CA ASP A 219 9.96 24.80 20.82
C ASP A 219 9.12 25.12 19.57
N LEU A 220 7.84 25.46 19.79
CA LEU A 220 6.91 25.78 18.71
C LEU A 220 7.32 27.01 17.88
N ASN A 221 7.95 28.03 18.47
CA ASN A 221 8.36 29.22 17.72
C ASN A 221 9.51 28.90 16.76
N SER A 222 10.47 28.09 17.22
CA SER A 222 11.55 27.58 16.40
C SER A 222 11.00 26.77 15.21
N TYR A 223 10.00 25.92 15.46
CA TYR A 223 9.30 25.20 14.39
C TYR A 223 8.56 26.13 13.42
N LYS A 224 7.84 27.15 13.91
CA LYS A 224 7.17 28.14 13.07
C LYS A 224 8.15 28.89 12.16
N ASN A 225 9.31 29.27 12.68
CA ASN A 225 10.38 29.90 11.90
C ASN A 225 10.92 28.97 10.80
N TYR A 226 11.03 27.67 11.09
CA TYR A 226 11.42 26.66 10.11
C TYR A 226 10.40 26.55 8.97
N VAL A 227 9.12 26.41 9.33
CA VAL A 227 8.00 26.41 8.38
C VAL A 227 8.02 27.67 7.52
N ASP A 228 8.21 28.85 8.14
CA ASP A 228 8.26 30.12 7.41
C ASP A 228 9.42 30.19 6.40
N SER A 229 10.59 29.65 6.75
CA SER A 229 11.74 29.58 5.85
C SER A 229 11.45 28.74 4.61
N VAL A 230 10.89 27.53 4.80
CA VAL A 230 10.49 26.64 3.70
C VAL A 230 9.36 27.27 2.88
N TYR A 231 8.34 27.82 3.54
CA TYR A 231 7.20 28.48 2.92
C TYR A 231 7.63 29.64 2.01
N ASN A 232 8.55 30.49 2.49
CA ASN A 232 9.05 31.63 1.71
C ASN A 232 9.76 31.17 0.43
N THR A 233 10.49 30.06 0.50
CA THR A 233 11.15 29.45 -0.66
C THR A 233 10.13 28.85 -1.64
N PHE A 234 9.12 28.13 -1.14
CA PHE A 234 8.05 27.59 -1.99
C PHE A 234 7.26 28.68 -2.68
N ARG A 235 6.95 29.77 -1.96
CA ARG A 235 6.23 30.93 -2.48
C ARG A 235 7.02 31.67 -3.57
N SER A 236 8.33 31.82 -3.42
CA SER A 236 9.17 32.47 -4.44
C SER A 236 9.39 31.61 -5.70
N ASN A 237 9.08 30.31 -5.62
CA ASN A 237 9.20 29.35 -6.71
C ASN A 237 7.83 28.94 -7.29
N GLY A 238 6.96 29.92 -7.54
CA GLY A 238 5.56 29.73 -7.94
C GLY A 238 5.32 28.87 -9.20
N ASN A 239 6.34 28.65 -10.04
CA ASN A 239 6.26 27.79 -11.23
C ASN A 239 6.61 26.32 -10.96
N SER A 240 7.12 25.99 -9.77
CA SER A 240 7.47 24.61 -9.39
C SER A 240 6.23 23.80 -9.00
N ARG A 241 6.24 22.49 -9.23
CA ARG A 241 5.24 21.57 -8.66
C ARG A 241 5.80 20.94 -7.40
N ILE A 242 5.19 21.25 -6.26
CA ILE A 242 5.71 20.87 -4.95
C ILE A 242 4.68 20.00 -4.24
N VAL A 243 5.11 18.84 -3.76
CA VAL A 243 4.37 18.03 -2.80
C VAL A 243 5.11 18.11 -1.48
N ILE A 244 4.39 18.35 -0.39
CA ILE A 244 4.95 18.31 0.96
C ILE A 244 4.12 17.39 1.84
N VAL A 245 4.79 16.41 2.45
CA VAL A 245 4.25 15.62 3.53
C VAL A 245 4.64 16.26 4.85
N ILE A 246 3.69 16.38 5.78
CA ILE A 246 3.89 17.04 7.05
C ILE A 246 3.96 16.00 8.17
N GLU A 247 5.13 15.95 8.79
CA GLU A 247 5.44 15.36 10.10
C GLU A 247 4.92 13.91 10.29
N PRO A 248 5.57 12.93 9.61
CA PRO A 248 5.39 11.51 9.89
C PRO A 248 5.32 11.18 11.38
N ASP A 249 4.56 10.13 11.73
CA ASP A 249 4.34 9.60 13.08
C ASP A 249 3.55 10.49 14.04
N THR A 250 3.43 11.80 13.77
CA THR A 250 2.85 12.75 14.72
C THR A 250 1.38 12.43 15.03
N ILE A 251 0.54 12.25 14.01
CA ILE A 251 -0.88 11.93 14.22
C ILE A 251 -1.02 10.57 14.90
N GLY A 252 -0.26 9.56 14.45
CA GLY A 252 -0.31 8.23 15.06
C GLY A 252 0.06 8.24 16.55
N ASN A 253 1.08 9.02 16.91
CA ASN A 253 1.45 9.25 18.29
C ASN A 253 0.34 9.97 19.06
N ILE A 254 -0.26 11.04 18.54
CA ILE A 254 -1.37 11.74 19.22
C ILE A 254 -2.56 10.80 19.49
N VAL A 255 -2.92 9.98 18.50
CA VAL A 255 -4.05 9.03 18.60
C VAL A 255 -3.77 7.97 19.68
N THR A 256 -2.58 7.36 19.66
CA THR A 256 -2.30 6.16 20.47
C THR A 256 -1.62 6.43 21.81
N SER A 257 -1.15 7.65 22.05
CA SER A 257 -0.46 8.04 23.29
C SER A 257 -1.35 8.61 24.38
N GLN A 258 -2.69 8.54 24.24
CA GLN A 258 -3.63 9.16 25.19
C GLN A 258 -3.54 8.64 26.63
N GLY A 259 -2.83 7.52 26.88
CA GLY A 259 -2.51 7.02 28.23
C GLY A 259 -1.20 7.56 28.85
N ASN A 260 -0.38 8.30 28.09
CA ASN A 260 0.93 8.81 28.52
C ASN A 260 0.88 10.33 28.73
N GLU A 261 1.00 10.78 29.98
CA GLU A 261 0.87 12.20 30.37
C GLU A 261 1.90 13.11 29.66
N ASN A 262 3.12 12.62 29.40
CA ASN A 262 4.13 13.38 28.65
C ASN A 262 3.72 13.58 27.19
N CYS A 263 3.08 12.59 26.57
CA CYS A 263 2.60 12.70 25.21
C CYS A 263 1.30 13.54 25.12
N ARG A 264 0.47 13.61 26.18
CA ARG A 264 -0.71 14.49 26.20
C ARG A 264 -0.37 15.98 26.07
N ARG A 265 0.61 16.46 26.85
CA ARG A 265 1.07 17.87 26.73
C ARG A 265 1.70 18.13 25.36
N THR A 266 2.44 17.15 24.86
CA THR A 266 3.08 17.19 23.56
C THR A 266 2.05 17.24 22.42
N ALA A 267 0.93 16.54 22.57
CA ALA A 267 -0.15 16.51 21.58
C ALA A 267 -0.76 17.90 21.30
N ILE A 268 -0.86 18.77 22.30
CA ILE A 268 -1.36 20.15 22.10
C ILE A 268 -0.39 20.92 21.20
N ILE A 269 0.91 20.90 21.54
CA ILE A 269 1.96 21.57 20.77
C ILE A 269 2.04 21.00 19.35
N HIS A 270 1.90 19.68 19.21
CA HIS A 270 1.93 19.00 17.92
C HIS A 270 0.73 19.39 17.04
N LYS A 271 -0.48 19.43 17.58
CA LYS A 271 -1.66 19.90 16.82
C LYS A 271 -1.48 21.34 16.34
N GLU A 272 -0.95 22.24 17.18
CA GLU A 272 -0.64 23.62 16.79
C GLU A 272 0.46 23.70 15.72
N ALA A 273 1.50 22.87 15.82
CA ALA A 273 2.57 22.79 14.84
C ALA A 273 2.06 22.30 13.48
N LEU A 274 1.31 21.20 13.45
CA LEU A 274 0.67 20.68 12.24
C LEU A 274 -0.26 21.72 11.60
N ALA A 275 -1.12 22.36 12.40
CA ALA A 275 -2.03 23.39 11.92
C ALA A 275 -1.28 24.58 11.30
N TYR A 276 -0.19 25.04 11.92
CA TYR A 276 0.61 26.13 11.36
C TYR A 276 1.21 25.77 9.99
N ALA A 277 1.78 24.57 9.88
CA ALA A 277 2.35 24.08 8.64
C ALA A 277 1.30 23.94 7.53
N VAL A 278 0.14 23.34 7.84
CA VAL A 278 -0.98 23.23 6.91
C VAL A 278 -1.47 24.62 6.48
N ASN A 279 -1.66 25.55 7.41
CA ASN A 279 -2.16 26.89 7.13
C ASN A 279 -1.21 27.66 6.20
N LYS A 280 0.10 27.46 6.33
CA LYS A 280 1.12 28.07 5.46
C LYS A 280 1.18 27.39 4.11
N PHE A 281 1.58 26.12 4.06
CA PHE A 281 1.83 25.42 2.80
C PHE A 281 0.56 25.23 1.99
N GLY A 282 -0.57 24.94 2.64
CA GLY A 282 -1.86 24.75 1.99
C GLY A 282 -2.49 26.03 1.44
N SER A 283 -1.88 27.20 1.68
CA SER A 283 -2.30 28.48 1.08
C SER A 283 -1.64 28.74 -0.28
N LEU A 284 -0.67 27.92 -0.69
CA LEU A 284 0.10 28.09 -1.92
C LEU A 284 -0.47 27.22 -3.05
N ASN A 285 -0.78 27.83 -4.20
CA ASN A 285 -1.34 27.12 -5.36
C ASN A 285 -0.36 26.13 -6.02
N ASN A 286 0.95 26.33 -5.82
CA ASN A 286 2.00 25.50 -6.37
C ASN A 286 2.44 24.37 -5.41
N VAL A 287 1.70 24.18 -4.31
CA VAL A 287 1.98 23.17 -3.27
C VAL A 287 0.77 22.28 -3.05
N GLN A 288 0.98 20.96 -3.01
CA GLN A 288 0.01 19.97 -2.55
C GLN A 288 0.47 19.38 -1.22
N VAL A 289 -0.35 19.58 -0.18
CA VAL A 289 -0.03 19.15 1.18
C VAL A 289 -0.69 17.80 1.48
N TYR A 290 0.09 16.86 2.02
CA TYR A 290 -0.41 15.62 2.60
C TYR A 290 -0.04 15.58 4.10
N LEU A 291 -1.02 15.36 4.97
CA LEU A 291 -0.76 15.11 6.39
C LEU A 291 -0.45 13.62 6.60
N ASP A 292 0.57 13.29 7.38
CA ASP A 292 0.82 11.88 7.67
C ASP A 292 -0.23 11.29 8.63
N ALA A 293 -0.73 10.11 8.28
CA ALA A 293 -1.75 9.39 9.03
C ALA A 293 -1.29 7.96 9.36
N GLY A 294 0.00 7.76 9.67
CA GLY A 294 0.52 6.47 10.13
C GLY A 294 0.34 5.35 9.10
N HIS A 295 -0.15 4.19 9.52
CA HIS A 295 -0.34 3.03 8.64
C HIS A 295 -1.41 2.06 9.16
N SER A 296 -1.83 1.13 8.31
CA SER A 296 -2.89 0.15 8.57
C SER A 296 -2.65 -0.68 9.83
N GLN A 297 -1.43 -1.16 10.08
CA GLN A 297 -1.07 -1.90 11.30
C GLN A 297 -0.94 -1.05 12.59
N TRP A 298 -1.16 0.26 12.52
CA TRP A 298 -1.12 1.18 13.66
C TRP A 298 -2.50 1.77 13.96
N LEU A 299 -3.16 2.35 12.95
CA LEU A 299 -4.38 3.15 13.15
C LEU A 299 -5.67 2.50 12.63
N THR A 300 -5.62 1.27 12.12
CA THR A 300 -6.86 0.50 11.90
C THR A 300 -7.55 0.26 13.24
N GLY A 301 -8.84 0.56 13.33
CA GLY A 301 -9.63 0.53 14.55
C GLY A 301 -9.62 1.86 15.33
N TYR A 302 -8.89 2.87 14.86
CA TYR A 302 -8.85 4.22 15.42
C TYR A 302 -9.26 5.28 14.39
N GLU A 303 -10.00 4.91 13.35
CA GLU A 303 -10.31 5.80 12.23
C GLU A 303 -11.13 7.02 12.66
N ASP A 304 -12.13 6.83 13.54
CA ASP A 304 -12.99 7.91 14.04
C ASP A 304 -12.19 8.89 14.94
N GLU A 305 -11.30 8.39 15.82
CA GLU A 305 -10.41 9.21 16.63
C GLU A 305 -9.38 9.96 15.77
N THR A 306 -8.82 9.28 14.77
CA THR A 306 -7.88 9.88 13.81
C THR A 306 -8.56 11.01 13.05
N ALA A 307 -9.79 10.79 12.54
CA ALA A 307 -10.57 11.80 11.85
C ALA A 307 -10.91 13.01 12.75
N ALA A 308 -11.25 12.78 14.03
CA ALA A 308 -11.51 13.86 14.99
C ALA A 308 -10.27 14.72 15.23
N ILE A 309 -9.09 14.11 15.42
CA ILE A 309 -7.82 14.83 15.58
C ILE A 309 -7.48 15.64 14.33
N ILE A 310 -7.65 15.05 13.14
CA ILE A 310 -7.43 15.75 11.87
C ILE A 310 -8.38 16.96 11.77
N LYS A 311 -9.66 16.80 12.14
CA LYS A 311 -10.64 17.88 12.13
C LYS A 311 -10.21 19.06 13.00
N GLU A 312 -9.76 18.80 14.24
CA GLU A 312 -9.23 19.84 15.11
C GLU A 312 -8.04 20.59 14.49
N ILE A 313 -7.10 19.86 13.87
CA ILE A 313 -5.92 20.45 13.21
C ILE A 313 -6.35 21.35 12.04
N LEU A 314 -7.29 20.88 11.20
CA LEU A 314 -7.74 21.65 10.04
C LEU A 314 -8.59 22.86 10.43
N ASP A 315 -9.37 22.79 11.50
CA ASP A 315 -10.12 23.94 12.02
C ASP A 315 -9.21 25.08 12.50
N MET A 316 -8.02 24.75 12.98
CA MET A 316 -6.98 25.71 13.35
C MET A 316 -6.19 26.27 12.14
N ALA A 317 -6.44 25.76 10.93
CA ALA A 317 -5.72 26.13 9.71
C ALA A 317 -6.66 26.69 8.61
N PRO A 318 -7.46 27.75 8.89
CA PRO A 318 -8.55 28.18 8.01
C PRO A 318 -8.12 28.71 6.63
N GLN A 319 -6.84 29.02 6.42
CA GLN A 319 -6.29 29.48 5.14
C GLN A 319 -5.63 28.35 4.35
N GLY A 320 -5.35 27.21 5.00
CA GLY A 320 -4.68 26.07 4.40
C GLY A 320 -5.68 25.06 3.86
N LYS A 321 -5.36 24.47 2.70
CA LYS A 321 -6.04 23.28 2.20
C LYS A 321 -5.04 22.15 2.07
N ILE A 322 -5.43 20.98 2.56
CA ILE A 322 -4.69 19.75 2.27
C ILE A 322 -5.28 19.08 1.04
N ARG A 323 -4.43 18.36 0.32
CA ARG A 323 -4.84 17.43 -0.74
C ARG A 323 -5.35 16.13 -0.13
N GLY A 324 -4.74 15.70 0.97
CA GLY A 324 -5.08 14.43 1.59
C GLY A 324 -4.03 13.97 2.60
N PHE A 325 -3.77 12.67 2.63
CA PHE A 325 -2.93 12.03 3.64
C PHE A 325 -1.83 11.16 3.05
N SER A 326 -0.71 11.04 3.75
CA SER A 326 0.28 10.00 3.50
C SER A 326 0.12 8.85 4.48
N THR A 327 0.42 7.64 4.05
CA THR A 327 0.50 6.48 4.94
C THR A 327 1.70 5.59 4.62
N ASN A 328 1.98 4.65 5.52
CA ASN A 328 3.04 3.65 5.40
C ASN A 328 4.46 4.21 5.42
N ILE A 329 4.64 5.51 5.71
CA ILE A 329 5.96 6.15 5.70
C ILE A 329 6.91 5.39 6.62
N SER A 330 8.06 5.02 6.08
CA SER A 330 9.08 4.26 6.82
C SER A 330 8.57 2.90 7.34
N ASN A 331 7.48 2.36 6.80
CA ASN A 331 6.92 1.08 7.20
C ASN A 331 6.84 0.11 6.01
N PHE A 332 6.16 -1.01 6.19
CA PHE A 332 6.30 -2.19 5.32
C PHE A 332 4.96 -2.80 4.90
N GLN A 333 3.85 -2.11 5.13
CA GLN A 333 2.52 -2.69 4.92
C GLN A 333 2.21 -2.86 3.43
N PRO A 334 1.57 -3.98 3.03
CA PRO A 334 1.11 -4.17 1.66
C PRO A 334 0.14 -3.07 1.23
N VAL A 335 0.25 -2.64 -0.04
CA VAL A 335 -0.60 -1.59 -0.62
C VAL A 335 -2.09 -1.88 -0.42
N GLN A 336 -2.52 -3.14 -0.56
CA GLN A 336 -3.91 -3.53 -0.41
C GLN A 336 -4.44 -3.24 1.00
N ARG A 337 -3.66 -3.56 2.05
CA ARG A 337 -4.04 -3.29 3.45
C ARG A 337 -4.04 -1.80 3.77
N GLU A 338 -3.08 -1.06 3.22
CA GLU A 338 -3.07 0.40 3.30
C GLU A 338 -4.32 0.99 2.64
N TYR A 339 -4.71 0.48 1.47
CA TYR A 339 -5.89 0.99 0.76
C TYR A 339 -7.19 0.70 1.51
N GLU A 340 -7.32 -0.47 2.13
CA GLU A 340 -8.43 -0.76 3.04
C GLU A 340 -8.49 0.25 4.19
N TYR A 341 -7.34 0.57 4.81
CA TYR A 341 -7.26 1.63 5.81
C TYR A 341 -7.63 3.00 5.24
N HIS A 342 -7.21 3.35 4.02
CA HIS A 342 -7.59 4.61 3.36
C HIS A 342 -9.10 4.74 3.20
N THR A 343 -9.78 3.67 2.80
CA THR A 343 -11.23 3.69 2.63
C THR A 343 -11.95 3.89 3.97
N ARG A 344 -11.52 3.22 5.04
CA ARG A 344 -12.09 3.39 6.39
C ARG A 344 -11.84 4.78 6.95
N LEU A 345 -10.61 5.30 6.80
CA LEU A 345 -10.28 6.66 7.23
C LEU A 345 -11.04 7.71 6.43
N TYR A 346 -11.20 7.52 5.11
CA TYR A 346 -12.02 8.40 4.28
C TYR A 346 -13.47 8.46 4.79
N ASP A 347 -14.06 7.31 5.13
CA ASP A 347 -15.41 7.23 5.66
C ASP A 347 -15.54 7.95 7.01
N ALA A 348 -14.57 7.79 7.90
CA ALA A 348 -14.52 8.49 9.18
C ALA A 348 -14.38 10.02 9.01
N LEU A 349 -13.55 10.46 8.04
CA LEU A 349 -13.37 11.86 7.70
C LEU A 349 -14.67 12.50 7.19
N GLU A 350 -15.45 11.79 6.38
CA GLU A 350 -16.74 12.29 5.89
C GLU A 350 -17.73 12.54 7.05
N LYS A 351 -17.73 11.69 8.08
CA LYS A 351 -18.59 11.87 9.27
C LYS A 351 -18.29 13.18 10.01
N VAL A 352 -17.04 13.64 9.99
CA VAL A 352 -16.61 14.90 10.64
C VAL A 352 -16.59 16.09 9.67
N GLY A 353 -17.16 15.93 8.47
CA GLY A 353 -17.30 17.00 7.48
C GLY A 353 -16.06 17.25 6.62
N ILE A 354 -15.09 16.35 6.62
CA ILE A 354 -13.91 16.41 5.75
C ILE A 354 -14.14 15.48 4.56
N SER A 355 -14.17 16.06 3.36
CA SER A 355 -14.45 15.32 2.12
C SER A 355 -13.40 15.61 1.06
N ASN A 356 -13.45 14.87 -0.07
CA ASN A 356 -12.58 15.08 -1.24
C ASN A 356 -11.08 14.84 -0.97
N MET A 357 -10.77 14.07 0.07
CA MET A 357 -9.39 13.74 0.45
C MET A 357 -8.84 12.60 -0.43
N ARG A 358 -7.53 12.63 -0.62
CA ARG A 358 -6.77 11.60 -1.34
C ARG A 358 -5.65 11.01 -0.48
N PHE A 359 -5.01 9.98 -0.99
CA PHE A 359 -3.94 9.30 -0.29
C PHE A 359 -2.70 9.16 -1.17
N ILE A 360 -1.53 9.18 -0.54
CA ILE A 360 -0.30 8.63 -1.11
C ILE A 360 0.23 7.58 -0.15
N VAL A 361 0.83 6.53 -0.68
CA VAL A 361 1.33 5.41 0.12
C VAL A 361 2.82 5.22 -0.12
N ASP A 362 3.57 5.08 0.97
CA ASP A 362 4.98 4.71 0.88
C ASP A 362 5.10 3.26 0.40
N THR A 363 5.88 3.07 -0.66
CA THR A 363 6.17 1.78 -1.30
C THR A 363 7.65 1.46 -1.33
N SER A 364 8.45 2.24 -0.58
CA SER A 364 9.91 2.12 -0.52
C SER A 364 10.39 0.72 -0.11
N ARG A 365 9.68 0.07 0.82
CA ARG A 365 10.16 -1.15 1.51
C ARG A 365 9.10 -2.25 1.71
N ASN A 366 7.97 -2.17 1.00
CA ASN A 366 6.84 -3.08 1.16
C ASN A 366 6.68 -4.11 0.03
N GLY A 367 7.75 -4.45 -0.70
CA GLY A 367 7.69 -5.45 -1.78
C GLY A 367 7.45 -6.88 -1.29
N VAL A 368 7.81 -7.16 -0.03
CA VAL A 368 7.56 -8.44 0.62
C VAL A 368 6.50 -8.23 1.69
N ASP A 369 5.42 -9.02 1.65
CA ASP A 369 4.41 -9.01 2.71
C ASP A 369 4.99 -9.63 3.97
N ILE A 370 5.36 -8.77 4.92
CA ILE A 370 5.83 -9.15 6.25
C ILE A 370 4.75 -8.93 7.32
N SER A 371 3.48 -8.70 6.95
CA SER A 371 2.44 -8.23 7.88
C SER A 371 2.28 -9.14 9.09
N GLU A 372 2.35 -10.47 8.91
CA GLU A 372 2.23 -11.43 10.01
C GLU A 372 3.45 -11.37 10.94
N ALA A 373 4.66 -11.30 10.38
CA ALA A 373 5.89 -11.18 11.16
C ALA A 373 5.95 -9.85 11.91
N PHE A 374 5.62 -8.75 11.22
CA PHE A 374 5.51 -7.41 11.80
C PHE A 374 4.45 -7.37 12.90
N ALA A 375 3.30 -8.04 12.76
CA ALA A 375 2.27 -8.03 13.80
C ALA A 375 2.73 -8.65 15.13
N LYS A 376 3.66 -9.63 15.09
CA LYS A 376 4.19 -10.32 16.28
C LYS A 376 5.10 -9.43 17.12
N THR A 377 5.95 -8.63 16.47
CA THR A 377 6.99 -7.85 17.16
C THR A 377 6.75 -6.35 17.10
N LYS A 378 6.05 -5.88 16.08
CA LYS A 378 5.91 -4.46 15.70
C LYS A 378 7.27 -3.78 15.52
N THR A 379 8.29 -4.54 15.09
CA THR A 379 9.62 -4.01 14.82
C THR A 379 9.55 -3.10 13.58
N TRP A 380 9.72 -1.80 13.79
CA TRP A 380 9.76 -0.81 12.72
C TRP A 380 11.19 -0.56 12.21
N CYS A 381 12.20 -0.82 13.04
CA CYS A 381 13.59 -0.49 12.74
C CYS A 381 14.25 -1.56 11.87
N ASN A 382 14.72 -1.17 10.67
CA ASN A 382 15.55 -1.98 9.78
C ASN A 382 15.08 -3.44 9.61
N PHE A 383 13.77 -3.65 9.43
CA PHE A 383 13.19 -4.99 9.48
C PHE A 383 13.80 -5.95 8.44
N VAL A 384 14.16 -7.17 8.88
CA VAL A 384 14.78 -8.20 8.04
C VAL A 384 13.74 -8.81 7.09
N GLY A 385 14.15 -9.06 5.84
CA GLY A 385 13.29 -9.72 4.84
C GLY A 385 12.41 -8.76 4.02
N THR A 386 12.48 -7.45 4.25
CA THR A 386 11.81 -6.45 3.41
C THR A 386 12.42 -6.36 2.02
N GLY A 387 11.67 -5.81 1.07
CA GLY A 387 12.06 -5.64 -0.34
C GLY A 387 11.60 -4.30 -0.89
N PHE A 388 12.27 -3.78 -1.92
CA PHE A 388 11.73 -2.64 -2.66
C PHE A 388 10.33 -2.98 -3.19
N GLY A 389 9.35 -2.12 -2.90
CA GLY A 389 7.99 -2.26 -3.41
C GLY A 389 7.80 -1.62 -4.78
N GLU A 390 6.55 -1.37 -5.12
CA GLU A 390 6.15 -0.66 -6.34
C GLU A 390 6.96 0.63 -6.54
N ARG A 391 7.26 0.96 -7.80
CA ARG A 391 8.01 2.19 -8.11
C ARG A 391 7.07 3.40 -8.00
N PRO A 392 7.60 4.60 -7.69
CA PRO A 392 6.81 5.82 -7.67
C PRO A 392 6.01 5.99 -8.96
N LYS A 393 4.69 6.09 -8.82
CA LYS A 393 3.74 6.14 -9.94
C LYS A 393 2.50 6.93 -9.51
N GLY A 394 2.16 7.97 -10.26
CA GLY A 394 0.91 8.70 -10.09
C GLY A 394 -0.29 7.95 -10.67
N ASN A 395 -1.45 8.07 -10.01
CA ASN A 395 -2.70 7.40 -10.33
C ASN A 395 -2.50 5.91 -10.68
N PRO A 396 -1.92 5.11 -9.76
CA PRO A 396 -1.42 3.79 -10.09
C PRO A 396 -2.52 2.81 -10.51
N ASP A 397 -3.71 2.92 -9.90
CA ASP A 397 -4.91 2.13 -10.19
C ASP A 397 -6.18 2.98 -9.98
N PRO A 398 -6.62 3.77 -10.97
CA PRO A 398 -7.77 4.66 -10.83
C PRO A 398 -9.13 3.93 -10.80
N ILE A 399 -9.17 2.64 -11.12
CA ILE A 399 -10.42 1.85 -11.20
C ILE A 399 -10.70 1.15 -9.86
N ASN A 400 -9.68 0.54 -9.27
CA ASN A 400 -9.81 -0.21 -8.03
C ASN A 400 -9.36 0.61 -6.82
N MET A 401 -8.43 1.55 -7.01
CA MET A 401 -7.91 2.42 -5.95
C MET A 401 -8.13 3.92 -6.22
N PRO A 402 -9.36 4.39 -6.52
CA PRO A 402 -9.63 5.79 -6.89
C PRO A 402 -9.30 6.85 -5.82
N LEU A 403 -9.10 6.46 -4.56
CA LEU A 403 -8.64 7.37 -3.51
C LEU A 403 -7.13 7.63 -3.54
N LEU A 404 -6.37 6.80 -4.26
CA LEU A 404 -4.91 6.81 -4.23
C LEU A 404 -4.33 7.67 -5.37
N ASP A 405 -3.69 8.78 -5.00
CA ASP A 405 -3.01 9.68 -5.93
C ASP A 405 -1.68 9.10 -6.42
N ALA A 406 -0.94 8.38 -5.57
CA ALA A 406 0.37 7.83 -5.95
C ALA A 406 0.87 6.70 -5.05
N TYR A 407 1.62 5.78 -5.67
CA TYR A 407 2.74 5.11 -5.00
C TYR A 407 3.92 6.09 -4.96
N MET A 408 4.59 6.20 -3.83
CA MET A 408 5.78 7.03 -3.70
C MET A 408 6.80 6.35 -2.78
N TRP A 409 8.09 6.57 -3.01
CA TRP A 409 9.13 6.21 -2.04
C TRP A 409 9.35 7.42 -1.13
N LEU A 410 8.68 7.40 0.02
CA LEU A 410 8.67 8.51 0.97
C LEU A 410 9.85 8.38 1.92
N LYS A 411 10.05 7.23 2.58
CA LYS A 411 11.35 6.87 3.18
C LYS A 411 12.37 6.59 2.07
N PRO A 412 13.58 7.18 2.09
CA PRO A 412 14.64 6.84 1.15
C PRO A 412 15.08 5.41 1.46
N PRO A 413 14.86 4.45 0.54
CA PRO A 413 15.12 3.06 0.86
C PRO A 413 16.61 2.82 1.13
N ALA A 414 16.89 2.15 2.24
CA ALA A 414 18.21 1.84 2.79
C ALA A 414 18.96 2.96 3.54
N GLU A 415 18.39 4.15 3.70
CA GLU A 415 18.76 4.96 4.86
C GLU A 415 18.30 4.26 6.14
N SER A 416 19.21 4.06 7.09
CA SER A 416 18.93 3.38 8.36
C SER A 416 17.77 4.04 9.10
N ASP A 417 16.94 3.24 9.75
CA ASP A 417 15.89 3.74 10.66
C ASP A 417 16.45 4.10 12.05
N GLY A 418 17.63 3.57 12.39
CA GLY A 418 18.22 3.70 13.71
C GLY A 418 19.27 2.64 13.98
N SER A 419 20.12 2.89 14.98
CA SER A 419 21.18 1.98 15.39
C SER A 419 20.80 1.22 16.67
N SER A 420 21.37 0.04 16.87
CA SER A 420 21.32 -0.67 18.17
C SER A 420 22.45 -0.26 19.12
N GLN A 421 23.36 0.61 18.66
CA GLN A 421 24.56 1.07 19.36
C GLN A 421 24.73 2.59 19.21
N GLY A 422 25.46 3.23 20.12
CA GLY A 422 25.71 4.67 20.05
C GLY A 422 24.72 5.51 20.86
N MET A 423 24.81 6.84 20.71
CA MET A 423 24.07 7.79 21.57
C MET A 423 22.56 7.84 21.28
N ARG A 424 22.14 7.45 20.07
CA ARG A 424 20.72 7.38 19.68
C ARG A 424 20.24 5.94 19.51
N ALA A 425 20.91 5.00 20.18
CA ALA A 425 20.53 3.60 20.12
C ALA A 425 19.08 3.41 20.60
N ASP A 426 18.29 2.65 19.84
CA ASP A 426 16.93 2.27 20.22
C ASP A 426 16.84 0.75 20.42
N PRO A 427 16.29 0.26 21.55
CA PRO A 427 16.13 -1.17 21.80
C PRO A 427 15.36 -1.92 20.71
N VAL A 428 14.45 -1.26 19.98
CA VAL A 428 13.74 -1.87 18.85
C VAL A 428 14.70 -2.24 17.72
N CYS A 429 15.72 -1.42 17.48
CA CYS A 429 16.76 -1.68 16.48
C CYS A 429 17.70 -2.83 16.87
N ALA A 430 17.69 -3.26 18.14
CA ALA A 430 18.47 -4.40 18.64
C ALA A 430 17.71 -5.74 18.62
N ARG A 431 16.46 -5.75 18.15
CA ARG A 431 15.64 -6.96 18.11
C ARG A 431 16.14 -7.98 17.07
N PRO A 432 15.84 -9.28 17.24
CA PRO A 432 16.31 -10.32 16.32
C PRO A 432 15.83 -10.17 14.87
N ASP A 433 14.73 -9.45 14.65
CA ASP A 433 14.13 -9.16 13.35
C ASP A 433 14.49 -7.78 12.80
N SER A 434 15.43 -7.07 13.43
CA SER A 434 16.10 -5.87 12.91
C SER A 434 17.47 -6.25 12.35
N LEU A 435 17.80 -5.78 11.14
CA LEU A 435 19.06 -6.11 10.49
C LEU A 435 20.23 -5.51 11.29
N PRO A 436 21.15 -6.35 11.83
CA PRO A 436 22.22 -5.87 12.71
C PRO A 436 23.28 -5.09 11.94
N GLY A 437 24.07 -4.29 12.66
CA GLY A 437 25.12 -3.45 12.05
C GLY A 437 24.59 -2.18 11.38
N ALA A 438 23.32 -1.84 11.62
CA ALA A 438 22.72 -0.61 11.15
C ALA A 438 23.49 0.62 11.67
N PRO A 439 23.81 1.60 10.81
CA PRO A 439 24.36 2.88 11.24
C PRO A 439 23.27 3.75 11.88
N GLU A 440 23.64 4.95 12.33
CA GLU A 440 22.71 5.93 12.89
C GLU A 440 21.59 6.29 11.89
N ALA A 441 20.43 6.70 12.39
CA ALA A 441 19.26 7.02 11.58
C ALA A 441 19.60 8.04 10.47
N GLY A 442 19.10 7.77 9.25
CA GLY A 442 19.37 8.58 8.06
C GLY A 442 20.72 8.30 7.38
N GLN A 443 21.61 7.50 7.98
CA GLN A 443 22.85 7.10 7.32
C GLN A 443 22.63 5.90 6.39
N TRP A 444 23.39 5.84 5.30
CA TRP A 444 23.29 4.77 4.32
C TRP A 444 23.68 3.39 4.87
N PHE A 445 22.76 2.43 4.78
CA PHE A 445 22.95 1.06 5.22
C PHE A 445 23.06 0.10 4.01
N HIS A 446 24.29 -0.14 3.57
CA HIS A 446 24.57 -0.94 2.37
C HIS A 446 23.97 -2.35 2.41
N ASP A 447 24.07 -3.07 3.52
CA ASP A 447 23.58 -4.46 3.58
C ASP A 447 22.05 -4.51 3.52
N TYR A 448 21.38 -3.51 4.11
CA TYR A 448 19.93 -3.34 3.96
C TYR A 448 19.54 -3.01 2.52
N PHE A 449 20.31 -2.16 1.83
CA PHE A 449 20.12 -1.91 0.39
C PHE A 449 20.20 -3.19 -0.45
N VAL A 450 21.17 -4.05 -0.16
CA VAL A 450 21.33 -5.35 -0.85
C VAL A 450 20.16 -6.29 -0.54
N GLN A 451 19.67 -6.32 0.71
CA GLN A 451 18.45 -7.05 1.04
C GLN A 451 17.25 -6.55 0.21
N LEU A 452 17.03 -5.23 0.20
CA LEU A 452 15.91 -4.64 -0.53
C LEU A 452 15.97 -5.00 -2.03
N LEU A 453 17.15 -4.98 -2.64
CA LEU A 453 17.37 -5.38 -4.04
C LEU A 453 17.00 -6.85 -4.28
N ARG A 454 17.54 -7.76 -3.47
CA ARG A 454 17.28 -9.20 -3.60
C ARG A 454 15.80 -9.53 -3.47
N ASN A 455 15.13 -8.82 -2.58
CA ASN A 455 13.73 -9.04 -2.23
C ASN A 455 12.76 -8.13 -3.00
N ALA A 456 13.25 -7.35 -3.97
CA ALA A 456 12.44 -6.41 -4.71
C ALA A 456 11.25 -7.10 -5.39
N ASN A 457 10.08 -6.51 -5.26
CA ASN A 457 8.86 -6.93 -5.89
C ASN A 457 7.98 -5.70 -6.18
N PRO A 458 7.83 -5.31 -7.47
CA PRO A 458 8.37 -5.97 -8.65
C PRO A 458 9.91 -5.95 -8.74
N LYS A 459 10.50 -6.94 -9.42
CA LYS A 459 11.95 -7.02 -9.68
C LYS A 459 12.43 -5.83 -10.53
N PHE A 460 13.71 -5.47 -10.39
CA PHE A 460 14.33 -4.36 -11.14
C PHE A 460 14.70 -4.71 -12.56
#